data_AF-A0A369QFR5-F1
#
_entry.id   AF-A0A369QFR5-F1
#
_cell.length_a   1.000
_cell.length_b   1.000
_cell.length_c   1.000
_cell.angle_alpha   90.00
_cell.angle_beta   90.00
_cell.angle_gamma   90.00
#
_symmetry.space_group_name_H-M   'P 1'
#
loop_
_entity.id
_entity.type
_entity.pdbx_description
1 polymer ?
#
loop_
_entity_poly.entity_id
_entity_poly.type
_entity_poly.pdbx_seq_one_letter_code
_entity_poly.pdbx_strand_id
1 'polypeptide(L)'
;MTKLPIQKRYYPLWWLLQGIAQLPFSILYFISDGLFFVLYFLVGYRKKVVFQNLQNAFPDKTKAEQRAIAQQFYRNLTDIILETIKLAAITPENLKERVKILNPEVIEAATTHGELVLALGGHQGNWEWAPSGGIFYLNCPIDVVYKPLSNSFFEFLSGGPERA
;
A
#
# COMPACT_ATOMS: atom_id res chain seq x y z
N MET A 1 -8.90 11.64 27.60
CA MET A 1 -9.12 11.02 26.27
C MET A 1 -9.30 12.14 25.25
N THR A 2 -8.28 12.41 24.45
CA THR A 2 -8.31 13.38 23.35
C THR A 2 -9.40 12.97 22.36
N LYS A 3 -10.29 13.88 21.96
CA LYS A 3 -11.33 13.58 20.96
C LYS A 3 -10.65 13.28 19.63
N LEU A 4 -10.95 12.15 19.01
CA LEU A 4 -10.48 11.86 17.65
C LEU A 4 -11.11 12.86 16.67
N PRO A 5 -10.36 13.42 15.71
CA PRO A 5 -10.89 14.35 14.71
C PRO A 5 -11.70 13.63 13.60
N ILE A 6 -12.47 12.60 13.97
CA ILE A 6 -13.35 11.85 13.08
C ILE A 6 -14.78 11.85 13.63
N GLN A 7 -15.76 11.78 12.74
CA GLN A 7 -17.17 11.74 13.14
C GLN A 7 -17.43 10.47 13.98
N LYS A 8 -18.21 10.58 15.06
CA LYS A 8 -18.49 9.48 16.00
C LYS A 8 -18.98 8.19 15.35
N ARG A 9 -19.71 8.29 14.22
CA ARG A 9 -20.18 7.13 13.45
C ARG A 9 -19.05 6.22 12.94
N TYR A 10 -17.83 6.75 12.81
CA TYR A 10 -16.65 5.99 12.37
C TYR A 10 -15.89 5.33 13.52
N TYR A 11 -16.27 5.53 14.79
CA TYR A 11 -15.56 4.94 15.92
C TYR A 11 -15.50 3.41 15.86
N PRO A 12 -16.59 2.68 15.52
CA PRO A 12 -16.51 1.23 15.41
C PRO A 12 -15.51 0.78 14.33
N LEU A 13 -15.52 1.45 13.17
CA LEU A 13 -14.59 1.17 12.08
C LEU A 13 -13.15 1.51 12.47
N TRP A 14 -12.93 2.63 13.14
CA TRP A 14 -11.63 3.03 13.67
C TRP A 14 -11.04 1.96 14.59
N TRP A 15 -11.79 1.54 15.61
CA TRP A 15 -11.32 0.52 16.55
C TRP A 15 -11.07 -0.83 15.88
N LEU A 16 -11.91 -1.21 14.91
CA LEU A 16 -11.70 -2.41 14.11
C LEU A 16 -10.38 -2.35 13.34
N LEU A 17 -10.13 -1.26 12.60
CA LEU A 17 -8.91 -1.09 11.81
C LEU A 17 -7.66 -1.02 12.69
N GLN A 18 -7.73 -0.35 13.84
CA GLN A 18 -6.64 -0.33 14.82
C GLN A 18 -6.38 -1.72 15.40
N GLY A 19 -7.42 -2.48 15.72
CA GLY A 19 -7.30 -3.87 16.17
C GLY A 19 -6.61 -4.75 15.12
N ILE A 20 -7.03 -4.63 13.86
CA ILE A 20 -6.40 -5.35 12.74
C ILE A 20 -4.94 -4.94 12.58
N ALA A 21 -4.63 -3.64 12.63
CA ALA A 21 -3.26 -3.14 12.48
C ALA A 21 -2.29 -3.72 13.53
N GLN A 22 -2.77 -4.04 14.73
CA GLN A 22 -1.94 -4.63 15.79
C GLN A 22 -1.66 -6.12 15.60
N LEU A 23 -2.36 -6.82 14.70
CA LEU A 23 -2.16 -8.25 14.48
C LEU A 23 -0.75 -8.55 13.91
N PRO A 24 -0.14 -9.69 14.27
CA PRO A 24 1.06 -10.19 13.60
C PRO A 24 0.85 -10.38 12.09
N PHE A 25 1.92 -10.20 11.31
CA PHE A 25 1.88 -10.34 9.85
C PHE A 25 1.34 -11.68 9.36
N SER A 26 1.68 -12.78 10.04
CA SER A 26 1.18 -14.12 9.68
C SER A 26 -0.35 -14.19 9.73
N ILE A 27 -0.98 -13.57 10.74
CA ILE A 27 -2.44 -13.50 10.86
C ILE A 27 -3.02 -12.59 9.77
N LEU A 28 -2.36 -11.46 9.48
CA LEU A 28 -2.79 -10.56 8.41
C LEU A 28 -2.79 -11.24 7.04
N TYR A 29 -1.75 -12.00 6.71
CA TYR A 29 -1.71 -12.74 5.44
C TYR A 29 -2.73 -13.88 5.39
N PHE A 30 -3.03 -14.52 6.52
CA PHE A 30 -4.15 -15.47 6.58
C PHE A 30 -5.51 -14.78 6.32
N ILE A 31 -5.74 -13.60 6.88
CA ILE A 31 -6.94 -12.79 6.61
C ILE A 31 -6.96 -12.34 5.15
N SER A 32 -5.81 -11.94 4.59
CA SER A 32 -5.65 -11.56 3.19
C SER A 32 -6.05 -12.69 2.25
N ASP A 33 -5.63 -13.93 2.51
CA ASP A 33 -6.04 -15.10 1.72
C ASP A 33 -7.57 -15.31 1.71
N GLY A 34 -8.21 -15.10 2.87
CA GLY A 34 -9.66 -15.12 2.98
C GLY A 34 -10.32 -13.98 2.17
N LEU A 35 -9.77 -12.77 2.26
CA LEU A 35 -10.25 -11.62 1.49
C LEU A 35 -10.06 -11.84 -0.01
N PHE A 36 -8.94 -12.42 -0.44
CA PHE A 36 -8.68 -12.80 -1.83
C PHE A 36 -9.78 -13.74 -2.31
N PHE A 37 -10.11 -14.76 -1.51
CA PHE A 37 -11.16 -15.71 -1.87
C PHE A 37 -12.51 -15.00 -2.08
N VAL A 38 -12.88 -14.11 -1.16
CA VAL A 38 -14.13 -13.34 -1.25
C VAL A 38 -14.12 -12.43 -2.48
N LEU A 39 -13.09 -11.61 -2.67
CA LEU A 39 -13.04 -10.62 -3.76
C LEU A 39 -12.97 -11.29 -5.12
N TYR A 40 -12.18 -12.36 -5.25
CA TYR A 40 -12.00 -13.05 -6.51
C TYR A 40 -13.17 -14.03 -6.78
N PHE A 41 -13.44 -14.99 -5.90
CA PHE A 41 -14.39 -16.07 -6.22
C PHE A 41 -15.84 -15.71 -5.96
N LEU A 42 -16.16 -14.97 -4.87
CA LEU A 42 -17.54 -14.70 -4.49
C LEU A 42 -18.10 -13.42 -5.11
N VAL A 43 -17.39 -12.30 -4.96
CA VAL A 43 -17.85 -10.98 -5.40
C VAL A 43 -17.47 -10.71 -6.86
N GLY A 44 -16.32 -11.22 -7.31
CA GLY A 44 -15.80 -10.94 -8.65
C GLY A 44 -15.45 -9.45 -8.86
N TYR A 45 -14.89 -8.81 -7.83
CA TYR A 45 -14.68 -7.36 -7.78
C TYR A 45 -13.90 -6.84 -9.00
N ARG A 46 -14.55 -6.08 -9.89
CA ARG A 46 -13.94 -5.47 -11.10
C ARG A 46 -13.23 -6.44 -12.06
N LYS A 47 -13.57 -7.73 -12.06
CA LYS A 47 -12.92 -8.73 -12.94
C LYS A 47 -12.87 -8.33 -14.42
N LYS A 48 -13.95 -7.75 -14.95
CA LYS A 48 -14.01 -7.32 -16.36
C LYS A 48 -12.89 -6.33 -16.70
N VAL A 49 -12.65 -5.34 -15.83
CA VAL A 49 -11.60 -4.34 -16.02
C VAL A 49 -10.22 -4.99 -15.93
N VAL A 50 -10.01 -5.87 -14.94
CA VAL A 50 -8.74 -6.58 -14.77
C VAL A 50 -8.41 -7.42 -16.00
N PHE A 51 -9.35 -8.23 -16.49
CA PHE A 51 -9.11 -9.05 -17.67
C PHE A 51 -8.95 -8.23 -18.95
N GLN A 52 -9.65 -7.11 -19.10
CA GLN A 52 -9.43 -6.20 -20.24
C GLN A 52 -8.02 -5.61 -20.21
N ASN A 53 -7.54 -5.18 -19.04
CA ASN A 53 -6.19 -4.66 -18.89
C ASN A 53 -5.14 -5.75 -19.19
N LEU A 54 -5.36 -6.98 -18.72
CA LEU A 54 -4.45 -8.10 -19.01
C LEU A 54 -4.43 -8.47 -20.49
N GLN A 55 -5.55 -8.39 -21.20
CA GLN A 55 -5.58 -8.60 -22.65
C GLN A 55 -4.81 -7.50 -23.40
N ASN A 56 -4.95 -6.25 -22.96
CA ASN A 56 -4.24 -5.13 -23.58
C ASN A 56 -2.74 -5.17 -23.30
N ALA A 57 -2.34 -5.51 -22.07
CA ALA A 57 -0.94 -5.53 -21.65
C ALA A 57 -0.20 -6.80 -22.06
N PHE A 58 -0.91 -7.93 -22.17
CA PHE A 58 -0.35 -9.24 -22.51
C PHE A 58 -1.19 -9.94 -23.59
N PRO A 59 -1.23 -9.37 -24.81
CA PRO A 59 -2.05 -9.91 -25.91
C PRO A 59 -1.62 -11.33 -26.31
N ASP A 60 -0.34 -11.66 -26.16
CA ASP A 60 0.22 -12.96 -26.55
C ASP A 60 -0.01 -14.07 -25.51
N LYS A 61 -0.52 -13.73 -24.32
CA LYS A 61 -0.80 -14.71 -23.26
C LYS A 61 -2.13 -15.40 -23.45
N THR A 62 -2.15 -16.70 -23.19
CA THR A 62 -3.39 -17.49 -23.19
C THR A 62 -4.34 -17.04 -22.09
N LYS A 63 -5.63 -17.37 -22.24
CA LYS A 63 -6.65 -17.11 -21.21
C LYS A 63 -6.32 -17.77 -19.86
N ALA A 64 -5.62 -18.91 -19.86
CA ALA A 64 -5.21 -19.60 -18.65
C ALA A 64 -4.11 -18.83 -17.91
N GLU A 65 -3.09 -18.35 -18.65
CA GLU A 65 -2.03 -17.52 -18.08
C GLU A 65 -2.57 -16.18 -17.58
N GLN A 66 -3.43 -15.51 -18.35
CA GLN A 66 -4.08 -14.27 -17.89
C GLN A 66 -4.90 -14.51 -16.62
N ARG A 67 -5.56 -15.67 -16.48
CA ARG A 67 -6.28 -16.03 -15.25
C ARG A 67 -5.34 -16.26 -14.08
N ALA A 68 -4.16 -16.85 -14.31
CA ALA A 68 -3.16 -17.03 -13.26
C ALA A 68 -2.63 -15.67 -12.78
N ILE A 69 -2.31 -14.77 -13.71
CA ILE A 69 -1.88 -13.39 -13.40
C ILE A 69 -2.97 -12.64 -12.66
N ALA A 70 -4.24 -12.75 -13.10
CA ALA A 70 -5.35 -12.12 -12.40
C ALA A 70 -5.42 -12.60 -10.94
N GLN A 71 -5.34 -13.91 -10.68
CA GLN A 71 -5.36 -14.43 -9.31
C GLN A 71 -4.19 -13.89 -8.47
N GLN A 72 -2.98 -13.83 -9.02
CA GLN A 72 -1.82 -13.25 -8.34
C GLN A 72 -2.03 -11.76 -8.06
N PHE A 73 -2.61 -11.01 -9.00
CA PHE A 73 -2.99 -9.62 -8.81
C PHE A 73 -3.99 -9.45 -7.65
N TYR A 74 -5.03 -10.29 -7.56
CA TYR A 74 -5.99 -10.17 -6.46
C TYR A 74 -5.40 -10.55 -5.11
N ARG A 75 -4.48 -11.52 -5.03
CA ARG A 75 -3.74 -11.82 -3.81
C ARG A 75 -2.88 -10.64 -3.38
N ASN A 76 -2.09 -10.09 -4.30
CA ASN A 76 -1.28 -8.91 -4.05
C ASN A 76 -2.15 -7.70 -3.65
N LEU A 77 -3.32 -7.52 -4.27
CA LEU A 77 -4.26 -6.44 -3.92
C LEU A 77 -4.75 -6.59 -2.47
N THR A 78 -5.09 -7.80 -2.03
CA THR A 78 -5.54 -8.01 -0.65
C THR A 78 -4.42 -7.90 0.36
N ASP A 79 -3.20 -8.32 -0.02
CA ASP A 79 -2.01 -8.10 0.80
C ASP A 79 -1.79 -6.61 1.01
N ILE A 80 -1.79 -5.80 -0.07
CA ILE A 80 -1.62 -4.34 0.01
C ILE A 80 -2.69 -3.71 0.89
N ILE A 81 -3.97 -4.09 0.78
CA ILE A 81 -5.04 -3.54 1.63
C ILE A 81 -4.72 -3.76 3.12
N LEU A 82 -4.32 -4.97 3.50
CA LEU A 82 -4.02 -5.33 4.89
C LEU A 82 -2.70 -4.69 5.35
N GLU A 83 -1.71 -4.60 4.46
CA GLU A 83 -0.42 -3.94 4.70
C GLU A 83 -0.55 -2.42 4.85
N THR A 84 -1.46 -1.77 4.12
CA THR A 84 -1.81 -0.35 4.32
C THR A 84 -2.46 -0.14 5.69
N ILE A 85 -3.36 -1.02 6.13
CA ILE A 85 -3.92 -0.96 7.48
C ILE A 85 -2.81 -1.15 8.53
N LYS A 86 -1.87 -2.07 8.28
CA LYS A 86 -0.74 -2.34 9.17
C LYS A 86 0.18 -1.14 9.37
N LEU A 87 0.30 -0.22 8.40
CA LEU A 87 1.10 1.00 8.55
C LEU A 87 0.74 1.80 9.81
N ALA A 88 -0.52 1.77 10.26
CA ALA A 88 -0.95 2.49 11.45
C ALA A 88 -0.29 1.99 12.76
N ALA A 89 0.31 0.80 12.76
CA ALA A 89 0.95 0.18 13.92
C ALA A 89 2.28 -0.52 13.59
N ILE A 90 2.83 -0.31 12.39
CA ILE A 90 4.10 -0.91 12.00
C ILE A 90 5.25 -0.19 12.73
N THR A 91 6.23 -0.95 13.20
CA THR A 91 7.44 -0.34 13.78
C THR A 91 8.47 -0.02 12.69
N PRO A 92 9.36 0.97 12.90
CA PRO A 92 10.44 1.26 11.96
C PRO A 92 11.30 0.04 11.60
N GLU A 93 11.58 -0.83 12.57
CA GLU A 93 12.39 -2.03 12.38
C GLU A 93 11.70 -3.03 11.45
N ASN A 94 10.39 -3.27 11.67
CA ASN A 94 9.58 -4.13 10.81
C ASN A 94 9.51 -3.60 9.38
N LEU A 95 9.35 -2.28 9.24
CA LEU A 95 9.29 -1.64 7.92
C LEU A 95 10.66 -1.74 7.21
N LYS A 96 11.77 -1.49 7.91
CA LYS A 96 13.14 -1.61 7.37
C LYS A 96 13.51 -3.05 7.01
N GLU A 97 13.00 -4.05 7.73
CA GLU A 97 13.21 -5.46 7.39
C GLU A 97 12.55 -5.81 6.05
N ARG A 98 11.32 -5.30 5.83
CA ARG A 98 10.47 -5.65 4.69
C ARG A 98 10.71 -4.80 3.44
N VAL A 99 11.13 -3.55 3.61
CA VAL A 99 11.43 -2.63 2.49
C VAL A 99 12.93 -2.51 2.33
N LYS A 100 13.43 -2.88 1.15
CA LYS A 100 14.82 -2.71 0.73
C LYS A 100 14.87 -1.78 -0.47
N ILE A 101 15.68 -0.73 -0.37
CA ILE A 101 16.03 0.10 -1.53
C ILE A 101 17.34 -0.43 -2.09
N LEU A 102 17.29 -0.80 -3.37
CA LEU A 102 18.48 -1.22 -4.10
C LEU A 102 19.14 0.01 -4.70
N ASN A 103 20.47 0.06 -4.60
CA ASN A 103 21.32 1.13 -5.12
C ASN A 103 20.97 2.55 -4.60
N PRO A 104 20.78 2.75 -3.26
CA PRO A 104 20.45 4.07 -2.71
C PRO A 104 21.53 5.12 -3.02
N GLU A 105 22.79 4.70 -3.20
CA GLU A 105 23.93 5.56 -3.51
C GLU A 105 23.75 6.37 -4.80
N VAL A 106 22.93 5.89 -5.75
CA VAL A 106 22.64 6.63 -6.99
C VAL A 106 21.88 7.91 -6.68
N ILE A 107 20.93 7.85 -5.74
CA ILE A 107 20.15 9.01 -5.31
C ILE A 107 21.03 9.90 -4.44
N GLU A 108 21.74 9.33 -3.47
CA GLU A 108 22.61 10.09 -2.56
C GLU A 108 23.70 10.88 -3.30
N ALA A 109 24.31 10.28 -4.34
CA ALA A 109 25.30 10.95 -5.15
C ALA A 109 24.72 12.19 -5.85
N ALA A 110 23.56 12.07 -6.49
CA ALA A 110 22.90 13.20 -7.16
C ALA A 110 22.53 14.30 -6.16
N THR A 111 21.90 13.94 -5.04
CA THR A 111 21.46 14.93 -4.04
C THR A 111 22.62 15.64 -3.35
N THR A 112 23.76 14.96 -3.16
CA THR A 112 24.97 15.56 -2.57
C THR A 112 25.57 16.64 -3.47
N HIS A 113 25.40 16.54 -4.80
CA HIS A 113 25.81 17.56 -5.76
C HIS A 113 24.78 18.70 -5.92
N GLY A 114 23.72 18.71 -5.09
CA GLY A 114 22.65 19.70 -5.15
C GLY A 114 21.68 19.49 -6.31
N GLU A 115 21.67 18.29 -6.91
CA GLU A 115 20.74 17.96 -7.98
C GLU A 115 19.37 17.54 -7.43
N LEU A 116 18.31 17.89 -8.16
CA LEU A 116 16.95 17.43 -7.87
C LEU A 116 16.73 16.05 -8.48
N VAL A 117 16.32 15.08 -7.65
CA VAL A 117 15.94 13.75 -8.10
C VAL A 117 14.42 13.61 -8.13
N LEU A 118 13.86 13.30 -9.30
CA LEU A 118 12.46 12.92 -9.42
C LEU A 118 12.33 11.39 -9.45
N ALA A 119 11.84 10.80 -8.36
CA ALA A 119 11.54 9.38 -8.30
C ALA A 119 10.17 9.09 -8.93
N LEU A 120 10.14 8.17 -9.90
CA LEU A 120 8.90 7.73 -10.56
C LEU A 120 8.56 6.30 -10.13
N GLY A 121 7.41 6.13 -9.49
CA GLY A 121 6.89 4.84 -9.06
C GLY A 121 5.68 4.40 -9.88
N GLY A 122 5.54 3.08 -10.08
CA GLY A 122 4.30 2.48 -10.56
C GLY A 122 3.40 2.03 -9.40
N HIS A 123 2.10 1.90 -9.62
CA HIS A 123 1.19 1.23 -8.68
C HIS A 123 1.39 -0.29 -8.76
N GLN A 124 2.58 -0.75 -8.36
CA GLN A 124 3.04 -2.12 -8.46
C GLN A 124 3.68 -2.57 -7.14
N GLY A 125 3.45 -3.82 -6.76
CA GLY A 125 3.83 -4.32 -5.44
C GLY A 125 3.20 -3.46 -4.34
N ASN A 126 3.86 -3.33 -3.20
CA ASN A 126 3.42 -2.43 -2.15
C ASN A 126 4.08 -1.04 -2.32
N TRP A 127 3.47 -0.21 -3.16
CA TRP A 127 3.92 1.16 -3.40
C TRP A 127 3.69 2.07 -2.18
N GLU A 128 2.75 1.74 -1.29
CA GLU A 128 2.43 2.54 -0.09
C GLU A 128 3.56 2.54 0.94
N TRP A 129 4.33 1.45 1.00
CA TRP A 129 5.45 1.33 1.92
C TRP A 129 6.75 1.92 1.36
N ALA A 130 6.87 2.06 0.04
CA ALA A 130 8.11 2.49 -0.60
C ALA A 130 8.58 3.89 -0.14
N PRO A 131 7.72 4.93 -0.08
CA PRO A 131 8.14 6.24 0.44
C PRO A 131 8.58 6.18 1.90
N SER A 132 7.81 5.48 2.74
CA SER A 132 8.11 5.30 4.17
C SER A 132 9.36 4.47 4.42
N GLY A 133 9.75 3.60 3.48
CA GLY A 133 11.04 2.88 3.53
C GLY A 133 12.22 3.76 3.13
N GLY A 134 12.01 4.76 2.26
CA GLY A 134 13.01 5.71 1.80
C GLY A 134 13.80 6.38 2.91
N ILE A 135 13.12 6.73 3.99
CA ILE A 135 13.70 7.41 5.16
C ILE A 135 14.85 6.62 5.82
N PHE A 136 14.92 5.30 5.62
CA PHE A 136 15.96 4.47 6.23
C PHE A 136 17.23 4.35 5.40
N TYR A 137 17.16 4.70 4.12
CA TYR A 137 18.24 4.46 3.14
C TYR A 137 18.72 5.72 2.45
N LEU A 138 17.96 6.82 2.50
CA LEU A 138 18.28 8.06 1.82
C LEU A 138 18.56 9.17 2.82
N ASN A 139 19.77 9.74 2.75
CA ASN A 139 20.18 10.87 3.58
C ASN A 139 19.82 12.24 2.95
N CYS A 140 18.61 12.35 2.42
CA CYS A 140 18.10 13.59 1.83
C CYS A 140 16.64 13.82 2.23
N PRO A 141 16.12 15.07 2.18
CA PRO A 141 14.69 15.31 2.28
C PRO A 141 13.94 14.55 1.19
N ILE A 142 12.79 13.97 1.54
CA ILE A 142 11.90 13.26 0.62
C ILE A 142 10.53 13.94 0.69
N ASP A 143 10.10 14.51 -0.43
CA ASP A 143 8.76 15.07 -0.58
C ASP A 143 7.89 14.15 -1.45
N VAL A 144 6.63 13.95 -1.04
CA VAL A 144 5.66 13.13 -1.77
C VAL A 144 4.51 14.00 -2.22
N VAL A 145 4.19 13.95 -3.52
CA VAL A 145 3.02 14.65 -4.06
C VAL A 145 1.75 13.94 -3.59
N TYR A 146 0.93 14.64 -2.83
CA TYR A 146 -0.30 14.11 -2.26
C TYR A 146 -1.54 14.84 -2.79
N LYS A 147 -2.60 14.07 -3.09
CA LYS A 147 -3.93 14.61 -3.39
C LYS A 147 -4.86 14.31 -2.22
N PRO A 148 -5.48 15.34 -1.60
CA PRO A 148 -6.44 15.13 -0.52
C PRO A 148 -7.56 14.16 -0.89
N LEU A 149 -7.86 13.25 0.03
CA LEU A 149 -8.96 12.30 -0.09
C LEU A 149 -10.29 13.01 0.17
N SER A 150 -11.31 12.62 -0.60
CA SER A 150 -12.65 13.21 -0.47
C SER A 150 -13.37 12.80 0.82
N ASN A 151 -12.92 11.74 1.48
CA ASN A 151 -13.51 11.24 2.72
C ASN A 151 -12.61 11.58 3.91
N SER A 152 -13.12 12.38 4.84
CA SER A 152 -12.36 12.85 6.00
C SER A 152 -11.89 11.76 6.96
N PHE A 153 -12.58 10.62 7.03
CA PHE A 153 -12.13 9.50 7.85
C PHE A 153 -10.88 8.83 7.24
N PHE A 154 -10.90 8.57 5.93
CA PHE A 154 -9.74 7.98 5.26
C PHE A 154 -8.58 8.96 5.16
N GLU A 155 -8.84 10.25 4.98
CA GLU A 155 -7.83 11.32 5.07
C GLU A 155 -7.07 11.30 6.41
N PHE A 156 -7.82 11.21 7.52
CA PHE A 156 -7.23 11.12 8.85
C PHE A 156 -6.44 9.81 9.05
N LEU A 157 -6.95 8.70 8.51
CA LEU A 157 -6.31 7.39 8.61
C LEU A 157 -4.98 7.35 7.85
N SER A 158 -4.89 7.98 6.68
CA SER A 158 -3.67 8.04 5.85
C SER A 158 -2.59 8.98 6.40
N GLY A 159 -2.81 9.62 7.55
CA GLY A 159 -1.87 10.58 8.10
C GLY A 159 -1.91 11.92 7.37
N GLY A 160 -3.10 12.33 6.88
CA GLY A 160 -3.33 13.64 6.27
C GLY A 160 -2.79 14.80 7.11
N PRO A 161 -2.78 16.04 6.57
CA PRO A 161 -1.90 17.15 6.97
C PRO A 161 -1.93 17.60 8.44
N GLU A 162 -2.84 17.06 9.27
CA GLU A 162 -2.83 17.24 10.72
C GLU A 162 -1.83 16.31 11.46
N ARG A 163 -1.23 15.32 10.78
CA ARG A 163 -0.25 14.36 11.33
C ARG A 163 1.16 14.44 10.70
N ALA A 164 1.33 15.26 9.66
CA ALA A 164 2.63 15.51 9.02
C ALA A 164 3.34 16.71 9.67
#